data_AF-A3D067-F1
#
_entry.id   AF-A3D067-F1
#
_cell.length_a   1.000
_cell.length_b   1.000
_cell.length_c   1.000
_cell.angle_alpha   90.00
_cell.angle_beta   90.00
_cell.angle_gamma   90.00
#
_symmetry.space_group_name_H-M   'P 1'
#
loop_
_entity.id
_entity.type
_entity.pdbx_description
1 polymer ?
#
loop_
_entity_poly.entity_id
_entity_poly.type
_entity_poly.pdbx_seq_one_letter_code
_entity_poly.pdbx_strand_id
1 'polypeptide(L)'
;MRVRNLYTAKDRSGPQKITYEELADPKYKGKICTRSGKHPYNIALVASMIAHHGEAEAKTWLTGVKSNLARKPQGNDRAQVKAVKEGLCDIAIGNSYYYGNMMQDPEQKSWAEAVTINFPNQADRGAHVNVSGMVLARHAPNKANAIKLMEFLSADVAQKAYADVNMEYPVKADVAPSTLVASWGEFKSDQLPIFKLAEYHQAAVKLLDEVQFDL
;
A
#
# COMPACT_ATOMS: atom_id res chain seq x y z
N MET A 1 9.73 -3.04 4.14
CA MET A 1 8.41 -3.46 3.66
C MET A 1 7.42 -2.34 3.86
N ARG A 2 6.48 -2.23 2.93
CA ARG A 2 5.45 -1.20 2.88
C ARG A 2 4.09 -1.85 2.91
N VAL A 3 3.18 -1.29 3.68
CA VAL A 3 1.77 -1.72 3.70
C VAL A 3 0.98 -0.81 2.79
N ARG A 4 0.11 -1.37 1.93
CA ARG A 4 -0.84 -0.55 1.17
C ARG A 4 -2.10 -0.35 2.02
N ASN A 5 -2.13 0.77 2.72
CA ASN A 5 -3.11 1.10 3.76
C ASN A 5 -4.34 1.83 3.24
N LEU A 6 -5.35 1.88 4.11
CA LEU A 6 -6.54 2.69 3.96
C LEU A 6 -6.48 3.85 4.95
N TYR A 7 -6.45 5.07 4.42
CA TYR A 7 -6.49 6.30 5.19
C TYR A 7 -7.92 6.79 5.26
N THR A 8 -8.49 6.90 6.45
CA THR A 8 -9.85 7.41 6.67
C THR A 8 -9.81 8.84 7.19
N ALA A 9 -10.80 9.65 6.81
CA ALA A 9 -10.98 10.99 7.36
C ALA A 9 -11.12 10.94 8.89
N LYS A 10 -10.24 11.63 9.62
CA LYS A 10 -10.19 11.55 11.08
C LYS A 10 -11.42 12.17 11.75
N ASP A 11 -11.94 13.25 11.16
CA ASP A 11 -13.09 14.03 11.64
C ASP A 11 -14.45 13.41 11.27
N ARG A 12 -14.52 12.65 10.17
CA ARG A 12 -15.77 12.07 9.66
C ARG A 12 -15.95 10.59 9.96
N SER A 13 -14.87 9.81 9.90
CA SER A 13 -14.91 8.34 10.05
C SER A 13 -14.01 7.82 11.16
N GLY A 14 -12.94 8.54 11.53
CA GLY A 14 -12.00 8.11 12.56
C GLY A 14 -11.33 6.76 12.23
N PRO A 15 -10.76 6.06 13.23
CA PRO A 15 -10.22 4.71 13.08
C PRO A 15 -11.30 3.70 12.67
N GLN A 16 -10.98 2.80 11.73
CA GLN A 16 -11.89 1.82 11.17
C GLN A 16 -11.23 0.43 11.08
N LYS A 17 -12.01 -0.62 11.38
CA LYS A 17 -11.64 -2.01 11.08
C LYS A 17 -12.21 -2.37 9.72
N ILE A 18 -11.51 -1.98 8.66
CA ILE A 18 -11.94 -2.12 7.27
C ILE A 18 -11.11 -3.18 6.54
N THR A 19 -11.72 -3.94 5.65
CA THR A 19 -11.04 -4.87 4.73
C THR A 19 -10.89 -4.26 3.33
N TYR A 20 -9.98 -4.80 2.51
CA TYR A 20 -9.90 -4.41 1.10
C TYR A 20 -11.20 -4.74 0.36
N GLU A 21 -11.81 -5.89 0.65
CA GLU A 21 -13.07 -6.37 0.08
C GLU A 21 -14.20 -5.36 0.28
N GLU A 22 -14.30 -4.81 1.50
CA GLU A 22 -15.32 -3.84 1.85
C GLU A 22 -15.25 -2.54 1.05
N LEU A 23 -14.13 -2.22 0.39
CA LEU A 23 -14.06 -1.06 -0.51
C LEU A 23 -15.05 -1.16 -1.68
N ALA A 24 -15.56 -2.35 -1.99
CA ALA A 24 -16.60 -2.58 -2.99
C ALA A 24 -18.03 -2.42 -2.44
N ASP A 25 -18.21 -2.24 -1.12
CA ASP A 25 -19.52 -2.09 -0.48
C ASP A 25 -20.21 -0.77 -0.91
N PRO A 26 -21.48 -0.79 -1.36
CA PRO A 26 -22.21 0.42 -1.76
C PRO A 26 -22.24 1.55 -0.73
N LYS A 27 -22.01 1.27 0.57
CA LYS A 27 -21.90 2.32 1.62
C LYS A 27 -20.76 3.32 1.36
N TYR A 28 -19.78 2.96 0.54
CA TYR A 28 -18.65 3.80 0.14
C TYR A 28 -18.84 4.49 -1.21
N LYS A 29 -20.04 4.47 -1.79
CA LYS A 29 -20.32 5.14 -3.07
C LYS A 29 -19.93 6.62 -3.03
N GLY A 30 -19.01 7.01 -3.91
CA GLY A 30 -18.50 8.38 -4.01
C GLY A 30 -17.57 8.81 -2.87
N LYS A 31 -17.00 7.88 -2.10
CA LYS A 31 -16.19 8.18 -0.92
C LYS A 31 -14.72 7.78 -1.02
N ILE A 32 -14.30 7.14 -2.10
CA ILE A 32 -12.93 6.62 -2.24
C ILE A 32 -12.11 7.49 -3.20
N CYS A 33 -10.93 7.92 -2.77
CA CYS A 33 -9.89 8.45 -3.62
C CYS A 33 -8.74 7.44 -3.78
N THR A 34 -8.25 7.31 -5.00
CA THR A 34 -7.03 6.57 -5.28
C THR A 34 -6.33 7.18 -6.48
N ARG A 35 -5.06 6.83 -6.64
CA ARG A 35 -4.32 7.10 -7.87
C ARG A 35 -4.65 6.06 -8.93
N SER A 36 -4.17 6.27 -10.16
CA SER A 36 -4.31 5.32 -11.28
C SER A 36 -4.13 3.87 -10.84
N GLY A 37 -5.06 3.02 -11.24
CA GLY A 37 -5.00 1.59 -11.00
C GLY A 37 -3.79 0.94 -11.69
N LYS A 38 -3.31 1.53 -12.80
CA LYS A 38 -2.10 1.11 -13.52
C LYS A 38 -0.80 1.42 -12.79
N HIS A 39 -0.86 2.12 -11.64
CA HIS A 39 0.33 2.29 -10.82
C HIS A 39 0.77 0.94 -10.23
N PRO A 40 2.08 0.60 -10.22
CA PRO A 40 2.56 -0.71 -9.73
C PRO A 40 2.04 -1.14 -8.35
N TYR A 41 1.80 -0.18 -7.46
CA TYR A 41 1.25 -0.46 -6.13
C TYR A 41 -0.21 -0.94 -6.17
N ASN A 42 -1.03 -0.36 -7.05
CA ASN A 42 -2.41 -0.79 -7.23
C ASN A 42 -2.47 -2.10 -8.02
N ILE A 43 -1.61 -2.27 -9.04
CA ILE A 43 -1.47 -3.57 -9.73
C ILE A 43 -1.12 -4.68 -8.75
N ALA A 44 -0.17 -4.46 -7.83
CA ALA A 44 0.20 -5.45 -6.82
C ALA A 44 -0.95 -5.78 -5.86
N LEU A 45 -1.75 -4.78 -5.45
CA LEU A 45 -2.94 -5.01 -4.63
C LEU A 45 -3.97 -5.85 -5.39
N VAL A 46 -4.28 -5.49 -6.64
CA VAL A 46 -5.20 -6.26 -7.50
C VAL A 46 -4.67 -7.68 -7.73
N ALA A 47 -3.37 -7.85 -7.96
CA ALA A 47 -2.74 -9.17 -8.11
C ALA A 47 -2.90 -10.01 -6.83
N SER A 48 -2.80 -9.41 -5.65
CA SER A 48 -3.08 -10.11 -4.40
C SER A 48 -4.55 -10.50 -4.25
N MET A 49 -5.49 -9.67 -4.72
CA MET A 49 -6.92 -10.02 -4.74
C MET A 49 -7.18 -11.21 -5.68
N ILE A 50 -6.53 -11.26 -6.85
CA ILE A 50 -6.61 -12.41 -7.75
C ILE A 50 -6.01 -13.66 -7.09
N ALA A 51 -4.89 -13.53 -6.39
CA ALA A 51 -4.24 -14.67 -5.74
C ALA A 51 -5.11 -15.31 -4.64
N HIS A 52 -5.89 -14.50 -3.91
CA HIS A 52 -6.74 -14.98 -2.82
C HIS A 52 -8.13 -15.43 -3.29
N HIS A 53 -8.70 -14.75 -4.29
CA HIS A 53 -10.13 -14.89 -4.66
C HIS A 53 -10.35 -15.36 -6.10
N GLY A 54 -9.28 -15.44 -6.91
CA GLY A 54 -9.37 -15.69 -8.34
C GLY A 54 -9.81 -14.46 -9.15
N GLU A 55 -9.67 -14.54 -10.48
CA GLU A 55 -9.91 -13.40 -11.37
C GLU A 55 -11.36 -12.92 -11.37
N ALA A 56 -12.34 -13.83 -11.30
CA ALA A 56 -13.76 -13.49 -11.38
C ALA A 56 -14.23 -12.66 -10.17
N GLU A 57 -13.85 -13.07 -8.96
CA GLU A 57 -14.17 -12.35 -7.72
C GLU A 57 -13.37 -11.05 -7.65
N ALA A 58 -12.09 -11.07 -8.01
CA ALA A 58 -11.26 -9.86 -8.07
C ALA A 58 -11.83 -8.82 -9.06
N LYS A 59 -12.36 -9.24 -10.21
CA LYS A 59 -13.02 -8.35 -11.18
C LYS A 59 -14.30 -7.75 -10.61
N THR A 60 -15.09 -8.54 -9.90
CA THR A 60 -16.32 -8.08 -9.24
C THR A 60 -15.98 -7.03 -8.18
N TRP A 61 -15.01 -7.33 -7.31
CA TRP A 61 -14.49 -6.40 -6.33
C TRP A 61 -13.98 -5.11 -6.98
N LEU A 62 -13.11 -5.20 -7.98
CA LEU A 62 -12.52 -4.03 -8.63
C LEU A 62 -13.57 -3.14 -9.31
N THR A 63 -14.61 -3.74 -9.87
CA THR A 63 -15.79 -3.03 -10.41
C THR A 63 -16.53 -2.28 -9.31
N GLY A 64 -16.76 -2.92 -8.16
CA GLY A 64 -17.35 -2.29 -6.98
C GLY A 64 -16.52 -1.12 -6.47
N VAL A 65 -15.20 -1.31 -6.34
CA VAL A 65 -14.27 -0.23 -5.94
C VAL A 65 -14.34 0.94 -6.93
N LYS A 66 -14.33 0.67 -8.23
CA LYS A 66 -14.49 1.70 -9.27
C LYS A 66 -15.79 2.49 -9.06
N SER A 67 -16.91 1.79 -8.83
CA SER A 67 -18.22 2.42 -8.62
C SER A 67 -18.28 3.29 -7.36
N ASN A 68 -17.36 3.08 -6.42
CA ASN A 68 -17.24 3.81 -5.17
C ASN A 68 -16.24 4.97 -5.21
N LEU A 69 -15.54 5.18 -6.33
CA LEU A 69 -14.62 6.29 -6.48
C LEU A 69 -15.37 7.63 -6.44
N ALA A 70 -14.85 8.57 -5.65
CA ALA A 70 -15.36 9.95 -5.57
C ALA A 70 -15.03 10.76 -6.84
N ARG A 71 -13.99 10.36 -7.56
CA ARG A 71 -13.46 11.02 -8.75
C ARG A 71 -12.58 10.06 -9.54
N LYS A 72 -12.31 10.40 -10.80
CA LYS A 72 -11.35 9.62 -11.62
C LYS A 72 -9.99 9.52 -10.92
N PRO A 73 -9.32 8.37 -10.98
CA PRO A 73 -7.99 8.21 -10.40
C PRO A 73 -7.00 9.25 -10.92
N GLN A 74 -6.32 9.95 -10.02
CA GLN A 74 -5.38 11.02 -10.38
C GLN A 74 -4.33 11.26 -9.30
N GLY A 75 -3.22 11.93 -9.62
CA GLY A 75 -2.18 12.27 -8.64
C GLY A 75 -1.42 11.07 -8.08
N ASN A 76 -0.68 11.31 -6.99
CA ASN A 76 0.09 10.28 -6.26
C ASN A 76 -0.59 9.93 -4.92
N ASP A 77 -0.04 8.98 -4.14
CA ASP A 77 -0.64 8.54 -2.86
C ASP A 77 -0.82 9.71 -1.86
N ARG A 78 0.15 10.64 -1.78
CA ARG A 78 0.06 11.82 -0.90
C ARG A 78 -1.08 12.76 -1.28
N ALA A 79 -1.28 12.95 -2.59
CA ALA A 79 -2.41 13.72 -3.10
C ALA A 79 -3.77 13.11 -2.75
N GLN A 80 -3.85 11.80 -2.47
CA GLN A 80 -5.10 11.17 -2.01
C GLN A 80 -5.36 11.49 -0.55
N VAL A 81 -4.32 11.47 0.30
CA VAL A 81 -4.45 11.91 1.70
C VAL A 81 -4.81 13.40 1.78
N LYS A 82 -4.21 14.23 0.92
CA LYS A 82 -4.61 15.64 0.77
C LYS A 82 -6.09 15.76 0.38
N ALA A 83 -6.58 14.94 -0.54
CA ALA A 83 -7.98 14.97 -0.98
C ALA A 83 -8.96 14.59 0.15
N VAL A 84 -8.56 13.68 1.05
CA VAL A 84 -9.34 13.39 2.27
C VAL A 84 -9.39 14.60 3.20
N LYS A 85 -8.24 15.28 3.41
CA LYS A 85 -8.19 16.55 4.16
C LYS A 85 -9.11 17.61 3.55
N GLU A 86 -9.13 17.72 2.23
CA GLU A 86 -9.95 18.68 1.48
C GLU A 86 -11.43 18.29 1.36
N GLY A 87 -11.84 17.15 1.96
CA GLY A 87 -13.23 16.71 1.97
C GLY A 87 -13.73 16.14 0.64
N LEU A 88 -12.83 15.83 -0.30
CA LEU A 88 -13.19 15.30 -1.62
C LEU A 88 -13.55 13.81 -1.57
N CYS A 89 -13.19 13.12 -0.50
CA CYS A 89 -13.44 11.71 -0.23
C CYS A 89 -13.24 11.42 1.25
N ASP A 90 -13.72 10.27 1.71
CA ASP A 90 -13.57 9.83 3.11
C ASP A 90 -12.46 8.79 3.27
N ILE A 91 -12.10 8.09 2.20
CA ILE A 91 -11.11 7.02 2.20
C ILE A 91 -10.09 7.27 1.10
N ALA A 92 -8.80 7.15 1.42
CA ALA A 92 -7.71 7.12 0.47
C ALA A 92 -6.93 5.80 0.54
N ILE A 93 -6.53 5.27 -0.62
CA ILE A 93 -5.65 4.10 -0.70
C ILE A 93 -4.21 4.57 -0.94
N GLY A 94 -3.27 4.16 -0.09
CA GLY A 94 -1.87 4.54 -0.26
C GLY A 94 -0.87 3.80 0.62
N ASN A 95 0.41 3.89 0.29
CA ASN A 95 1.45 3.20 1.06
C ASN A 95 1.75 3.89 2.40
N SER A 96 2.07 3.09 3.42
CA SER A 96 2.38 3.52 4.79
C SER A 96 3.48 4.57 4.88
N TYR A 97 4.59 4.40 4.14
CA TYR A 97 5.75 5.28 4.26
C TYR A 97 5.48 6.73 3.84
N TYR A 98 4.49 6.97 2.95
CA TYR A 98 4.10 8.33 2.62
C TYR A 98 3.48 9.06 3.81
N TYR A 99 2.80 8.36 4.71
CA TYR A 99 2.29 8.94 5.95
C TYR A 99 3.44 9.45 6.82
N GLY A 100 4.47 8.62 7.04
CA GLY A 100 5.68 9.02 7.78
C GLY A 100 6.44 10.19 7.12
N ASN A 101 6.54 10.20 5.80
CA ASN A 101 7.16 11.31 5.06
C ASN A 101 6.35 12.60 5.21
N MET A 102 5.01 12.54 5.10
CA MET A 102 4.15 13.72 5.29
C MET A 102 4.22 14.25 6.72
N MET A 103 4.31 13.39 7.73
CA MET A 103 4.44 13.81 9.14
C MET A 103 5.74 14.59 9.42
N GLN A 104 6.79 14.36 8.63
CA GLN A 104 8.08 15.05 8.74
C GLN A 104 8.19 16.30 7.84
N ASP A 105 7.28 16.46 6.90
CA ASP A 105 7.25 17.58 5.96
C ASP A 105 6.31 18.67 6.50
N PRO A 106 6.80 19.87 6.87
CA PRO A 106 5.96 20.93 7.43
C PRO A 106 4.77 21.34 6.54
N GLU A 107 4.90 21.24 5.22
CA GLU A 107 3.83 21.60 4.28
C GLU A 107 2.74 20.52 4.19
N GLN A 108 3.11 19.26 4.46
CA GLN A 108 2.25 18.09 4.30
C GLN A 108 1.77 17.51 5.63
N LYS A 109 2.35 17.94 6.77
CA LYS A 109 2.00 17.44 8.11
C LYS A 109 0.52 17.55 8.40
N SER A 110 -0.08 18.69 8.06
CA SER A 110 -1.53 18.91 8.21
C SER A 110 -2.38 17.97 7.36
N TRP A 111 -1.83 17.34 6.32
CA TRP A 111 -2.53 16.32 5.50
C TRP A 111 -2.55 14.98 6.23
N ALA A 112 -1.41 14.57 6.79
CA ALA A 112 -1.31 13.36 7.58
C ALA A 112 -2.12 13.43 8.88
N GLU A 113 -2.15 14.59 9.55
CA GLU A 113 -2.94 14.79 10.78
C GLU A 113 -4.45 14.72 10.56
N ALA A 114 -4.92 14.97 9.33
CA ALA A 114 -6.33 14.93 8.96
C ALA A 114 -6.86 13.51 8.71
N VAL A 115 -5.98 12.50 8.67
CA VAL A 115 -6.38 11.10 8.41
C VAL A 115 -5.95 10.16 9.53
N THR A 116 -6.66 9.05 9.64
CA THR A 116 -6.25 7.88 10.42
C THR A 116 -5.71 6.82 9.47
N ILE A 117 -4.54 6.27 9.78
CA ILE A 117 -3.97 5.12 9.09
C ILE A 117 -4.64 3.85 9.61
N ASN A 118 -5.20 3.03 8.71
CA ASN A 118 -5.83 1.76 9.06
C ASN A 118 -5.14 0.63 8.30
N PHE A 119 -4.70 -0.39 9.05
CA PHE A 119 -4.19 -1.64 8.50
C PHE A 119 -5.39 -2.54 8.17
N PRO A 120 -5.61 -2.90 6.90
CA PRO A 120 -6.80 -3.68 6.54
C PRO A 120 -6.68 -5.15 6.97
N ASN A 121 -7.80 -5.88 6.95
CA ASN A 121 -7.78 -7.35 6.98
C ASN A 121 -7.17 -7.95 8.27
N GLN A 122 -7.22 -7.22 9.39
CA GLN A 122 -6.59 -7.67 10.63
C GLN A 122 -7.30 -8.87 11.28
N ALA A 123 -8.60 -9.03 11.00
CA ALA A 123 -9.38 -10.19 11.46
C ALA A 123 -9.25 -11.43 10.56
N ASP A 124 -8.65 -11.35 9.36
CA ASP A 124 -8.52 -12.49 8.42
C ASP A 124 -7.04 -12.84 8.08
N ARG A 125 -6.53 -12.51 6.89
CA ARG A 125 -5.21 -12.82 6.36
C ARG A 125 -4.15 -11.79 6.71
N GLY A 126 -4.54 -10.57 7.08
CA GLY A 126 -3.63 -9.45 7.34
C GLY A 126 -3.54 -8.47 6.16
N ALA A 127 -2.85 -7.36 6.39
CA ALA A 127 -2.74 -6.27 5.42
C ALA A 127 -1.79 -6.63 4.27
N HIS A 128 -2.12 -6.17 3.06
CA HIS A 128 -1.27 -6.37 1.88
C HIS A 128 0.06 -5.64 2.09
N VAL A 129 1.14 -6.40 2.04
CA VAL A 129 2.51 -5.89 2.09
C VAL A 129 3.21 -6.08 0.76
N ASN A 130 4.12 -5.14 0.47
CA ASN A 130 5.03 -5.24 -0.66
C ASN A 130 6.44 -4.85 -0.19
N VAL A 131 7.44 -5.17 -1.00
CA VAL A 131 8.85 -5.03 -0.64
C VAL A 131 9.59 -4.10 -1.59
N SER A 132 10.66 -3.52 -1.07
CA SER A 132 11.75 -2.98 -1.86
C SER A 132 12.80 -4.10 -1.91
N GLY A 133 13.01 -4.66 -3.10
CA GLY A 133 13.88 -5.81 -3.30
C GLY A 133 15.14 -5.46 -4.07
N MET A 134 16.09 -6.38 -4.05
CA MET A 134 17.32 -6.32 -4.84
C MET A 134 17.49 -7.62 -5.61
N VAL A 135 18.11 -7.55 -6.78
CA VAL A 135 18.38 -8.72 -7.63
C VAL A 135 19.81 -8.68 -8.12
N LEU A 136 20.45 -9.86 -8.15
CA LEU A 136 21.76 -10.01 -8.75
C LEU A 136 21.60 -10.17 -10.27
N ALA A 137 22.07 -9.19 -11.03
CA ALA A 137 22.05 -9.27 -12.49
C ALA A 137 22.90 -10.46 -12.98
N ARG A 138 22.39 -11.18 -14.01
CA ARG A 138 23.02 -12.39 -14.56
C ARG A 138 24.48 -12.18 -14.98
N HIS A 139 24.80 -10.99 -15.50
CA HIS A 139 26.12 -10.63 -16.03
C HIS A 139 26.81 -9.54 -15.19
N ALA A 140 26.57 -9.52 -13.87
CA ALA A 140 27.19 -8.53 -13.00
C ALA A 140 28.73 -8.60 -13.09
N PRO A 141 29.42 -7.52 -13.56
CA PRO A 141 30.86 -7.55 -13.79
C PRO A 141 31.66 -7.64 -12.48
N ASN A 142 31.03 -7.34 -11.36
CA ASN A 142 31.60 -7.48 -10.02
C ASN A 142 30.65 -8.27 -9.11
N LYS A 143 30.42 -9.54 -9.46
CA LYS A 143 29.49 -10.44 -8.75
C LYS A 143 29.78 -10.54 -7.25
N ALA A 144 31.04 -10.64 -6.86
CA ALA A 144 31.43 -10.79 -5.45
C ALA A 144 31.03 -9.56 -4.62
N ASN A 145 31.30 -8.34 -5.11
CA ASN A 145 30.90 -7.13 -4.39
C ASN A 145 29.38 -6.90 -4.41
N ALA A 146 28.69 -7.32 -5.48
CA ALA A 146 27.23 -7.28 -5.52
C ALA A 146 26.62 -8.17 -4.43
N ILE A 147 27.15 -9.37 -4.21
CA ILE A 147 26.71 -10.25 -3.12
C ILE A 147 26.96 -9.61 -1.76
N LYS A 148 28.15 -9.05 -1.52
CA LYS A 148 28.45 -8.33 -0.26
C LYS A 148 27.50 -7.17 0.00
N LEU A 149 27.12 -6.43 -1.04
CA LEU A 149 26.13 -5.36 -0.92
C LEU A 149 24.76 -5.92 -0.54
N MET A 150 24.35 -7.05 -1.14
CA MET A 150 23.08 -7.69 -0.80
C MET A 150 23.05 -8.17 0.66
N GLU A 151 24.13 -8.81 1.11
CA GLU A 151 24.31 -9.24 2.50
C GLU A 151 24.26 -8.04 3.45
N PHE A 152 25.00 -6.97 3.14
CA PHE A 152 25.01 -5.74 3.92
C PHE A 152 23.61 -5.14 4.06
N LEU A 153 22.85 -5.01 2.97
CA LEU A 153 21.50 -4.44 2.99
C LEU A 153 20.50 -5.29 3.79
N SER A 154 20.78 -6.58 3.98
CA SER A 154 19.99 -7.48 4.83
C SER A 154 20.43 -7.50 6.31
N ALA A 155 21.58 -6.92 6.63
CA ALA A 155 22.11 -6.87 7.99
C ALA A 155 21.39 -5.82 8.86
N ASP A 156 21.45 -6.00 10.18
CA ASP A 156 20.70 -5.22 11.17
C ASP A 156 20.94 -3.72 11.06
N VAL A 157 22.20 -3.32 10.86
CA VAL A 157 22.60 -1.92 10.73
C VAL A 157 21.93 -1.27 9.52
N ALA A 158 21.94 -1.95 8.38
CA ALA A 158 21.34 -1.43 7.16
C ALA A 158 19.80 -1.46 7.24
N GLN A 159 19.20 -2.52 7.79
CA GLN A 159 17.76 -2.61 7.97
C GLN A 159 17.22 -1.52 8.89
N LYS A 160 17.92 -1.25 10.00
CA LYS A 160 17.56 -0.16 10.92
C LYS A 160 17.68 1.20 10.24
N ALA A 161 18.82 1.48 9.61
CA ALA A 161 19.03 2.74 8.90
C ALA A 161 18.00 2.95 7.77
N TYR A 162 17.67 1.89 7.02
CA TYR A 162 16.70 1.95 5.94
C TYR A 162 15.28 2.22 6.47
N ALA A 163 14.88 1.58 7.57
CA ALA A 163 13.58 1.82 8.20
C ALA A 163 13.47 3.25 8.77
N ASP A 164 14.55 3.76 9.38
CA ASP A 164 14.62 5.12 9.92
C ASP A 164 14.57 6.20 8.83
N VAL A 165 15.20 5.98 7.68
CA VAL A 165 15.23 6.98 6.60
C VAL A 165 13.99 6.91 5.73
N ASN A 166 13.54 5.70 5.38
CA ASN A 166 12.53 5.51 4.33
C ASN A 166 11.10 5.32 4.87
N MET A 167 10.89 5.36 6.18
CA MET A 167 9.58 5.17 6.84
C MET A 167 8.90 3.84 6.47
N GLU A 168 9.70 2.83 6.13
CA GLU A 168 9.27 1.45 5.89
C GLU A 168 9.48 0.59 7.15
N TYR A 169 8.77 -0.54 7.23
CA TYR A 169 9.04 -1.56 8.24
C TYR A 169 10.27 -2.39 7.85
N PRO A 170 11.18 -2.73 8.75
CA PRO A 170 12.24 -3.71 8.49
C PRO A 170 11.64 -5.04 8.00
N VAL A 171 12.36 -5.77 7.13
CA VAL A 171 11.95 -7.15 6.77
C VAL A 171 12.47 -8.18 7.78
N LYS A 172 13.47 -7.81 8.59
CA LYS A 172 14.04 -8.65 9.63
C LYS A 172 13.24 -8.50 10.92
N ALA A 173 12.73 -9.61 11.45
CA ALA A 173 11.77 -9.61 12.56
C ALA A 173 12.32 -9.10 13.90
N ASP A 174 13.64 -9.18 14.10
CA ASP A 174 14.35 -8.72 15.30
C ASP A 174 14.78 -7.24 15.22
N VAL A 175 14.54 -6.57 14.08
CA VAL A 175 14.83 -5.15 13.91
C VAL A 175 13.55 -4.36 14.12
N ALA A 176 13.55 -3.49 15.13
CA ALA A 176 12.42 -2.60 15.40
C ALA A 176 12.25 -1.54 14.28
N PRO A 177 11.01 -1.16 13.92
CA PRO A 177 10.78 0.00 13.07
C PRO A 177 11.17 1.31 13.77
N SER A 178 11.26 2.39 13.00
CA SER A 178 11.50 3.72 13.57
C SER A 178 10.42 4.13 14.57
N THR A 179 10.73 5.02 15.53
CA THR A 179 9.77 5.46 16.56
C THR A 179 8.46 5.98 15.96
N LEU A 180 8.54 6.72 14.85
CA LEU A 180 7.35 7.23 14.17
C LEU A 180 6.52 6.09 13.56
N VAL A 181 7.14 5.15 12.86
CA VAL A 181 6.45 4.00 12.26
C VAL A 181 5.86 3.09 13.35
N ALA A 182 6.57 2.87 14.45
CA ALA A 182 6.09 2.11 15.61
C ALA A 182 4.86 2.76 16.25
N SER A 183 4.76 4.10 16.23
CA SER A 183 3.63 4.83 16.83
C SER A 183 2.28 4.59 16.14
N TRP A 184 2.27 3.99 14.93
CA TRP A 184 1.04 3.68 14.20
C TRP A 184 0.36 2.41 14.70
N GLY A 185 1.02 1.66 15.59
CA GLY A 185 0.54 0.40 16.15
C GLY A 185 1.06 -0.84 15.40
N GLU A 186 0.74 -2.00 15.96
CA GLU A 186 1.07 -3.29 15.39
C GLU A 186 0.02 -3.74 14.38
N PHE A 187 0.43 -4.55 13.42
CA PHE A 187 -0.47 -5.14 12.43
C PHE A 187 0.00 -6.53 12.01
N LYS A 188 -0.94 -7.38 11.65
CA LYS A 188 -0.72 -8.64 10.94
C LYS A 188 -0.53 -8.36 9.46
N SER A 189 0.57 -8.81 8.89
CA SER A 189 0.83 -8.80 7.45
C SER A 189 0.25 -10.05 6.77
N ASP A 190 -0.24 -9.86 5.55
CA ASP A 190 -0.59 -10.96 4.64
C ASP A 190 0.66 -11.80 4.33
N GLN A 191 0.53 -13.12 4.48
CA GLN A 191 1.60 -14.09 4.26
C GLN A 191 1.67 -14.60 2.81
N LEU A 192 0.88 -14.02 1.89
CA LEU A 192 0.95 -14.33 0.46
C LEU A 192 2.40 -14.21 -0.05
N PRO A 193 2.98 -15.28 -0.63
CA PRO A 193 4.35 -15.21 -1.15
C PRO A 193 4.49 -14.12 -2.21
N ILE A 194 5.48 -13.24 -2.08
CA ILE A 194 5.66 -12.07 -2.96
C ILE A 194 5.74 -12.45 -4.44
N PHE A 195 6.26 -13.63 -4.79
CA PHE A 195 6.33 -14.09 -6.18
C PHE A 195 4.93 -14.28 -6.81
N LYS A 196 3.88 -14.53 -6.02
CA LYS A 196 2.49 -14.59 -6.52
C LYS A 196 2.03 -13.25 -7.07
N LEU A 197 2.52 -12.13 -6.53
CA LEU A 197 2.22 -10.80 -7.09
C LEU A 197 2.78 -10.65 -8.51
N ALA A 198 3.95 -11.24 -8.78
CA ALA A 198 4.53 -11.27 -10.11
C ALA A 198 3.80 -12.25 -11.05
N GLU A 199 3.42 -13.43 -10.53
CA GLU A 199 2.63 -14.44 -11.25
C GLU A 199 1.31 -13.85 -11.78
N TYR A 200 0.60 -13.08 -10.95
CA TYR A 200 -0.70 -12.48 -11.31
C TYR A 200 -0.61 -11.03 -11.84
N HIS A 201 0.58 -10.49 -12.04
CA HIS A 201 0.75 -9.10 -12.48
C HIS A 201 0.02 -8.79 -13.79
N GLN A 202 0.19 -9.66 -14.80
CA GLN A 202 -0.45 -9.45 -16.11
C GLN A 202 -1.97 -9.58 -16.05
N ALA A 203 -2.48 -10.54 -15.27
CA ALA A 203 -3.92 -10.68 -15.04
C ALA A 203 -4.50 -9.43 -14.36
N ALA A 204 -3.79 -8.88 -13.36
CA ALA A 204 -4.19 -7.64 -12.69
C ALA A 204 -4.25 -6.43 -13.63
N VAL A 205 -3.23 -6.25 -14.49
CA VAL A 205 -3.23 -5.19 -15.52
C VAL A 205 -4.42 -5.36 -16.47
N LYS A 206 -4.66 -6.58 -16.94
CA LYS A 206 -5.80 -6.89 -17.82
C LYS A 206 -7.13 -6.57 -17.15
N LEU A 207 -7.35 -6.95 -15.89
CA LEU A 207 -8.58 -6.63 -15.17
C LEU A 207 -8.79 -5.11 -15.01
N LEU A 208 -7.72 -4.37 -14.68
CA LEU A 208 -7.76 -2.91 -14.59
C LEU A 208 -8.19 -2.24 -15.90
N ASP A 209 -7.72 -2.77 -17.03
CA ASP A 209 -8.12 -2.31 -18.37
C ASP A 209 -9.57 -2.71 -18.70
N GLU A 210 -9.96 -3.96 -18.43
CA GLU A 210 -11.32 -4.46 -18.71
C GLU A 210 -12.41 -3.68 -17.96
N VAL A 211 -12.19 -3.35 -16.69
CA VAL A 211 -13.14 -2.54 -15.91
C VAL A 211 -12.98 -1.04 -16.18
N GLN A 212 -11.99 -0.67 -16.99
CA GLN A 212 -11.64 0.71 -17.32
C GLN A 212 -11.43 1.54 -16.05
N PHE A 213 -10.65 1.05 -15.08
CA PHE A 213 -10.58 1.60 -13.71
C PHE A 213 -10.27 3.10 -13.66
N ASP A 214 -9.46 3.58 -14.61
CA ASP A 214 -9.02 4.97 -14.67
C ASP A 214 -10.01 5.91 -15.41
N LEU A 215 -11.10 5.38 -16.00
CA LEU A 215 -12.08 6.14 -16.79
C LEU A 215 -13.32 6.54 -16.00
#